data_AF-A0A2S4LJB5-F1
#
_entry.id   AF-A0A2S4LJB5-F1
#
_cell.length_a   1.000
_cell.length_b   1.000
_cell.length_c   1.000
_cell.angle_alpha   90.00
_cell.angle_beta   90.00
_cell.angle_gamma   90.00
#
_symmetry.space_group_name_H-M   'P 1'
#
loop_
_entity.id
_entity.type
_entity.pdbx_description
1 polymer ?
#
loop_
_entity_poly.entity_id
_entity_poly.type
_entity_poly.pdbx_seq_one_letter_code
_entity_poly.pdbx_strand_id
1 'polypeptide(L)'
;MPGRRFTDEQREQMANRREAGETLETIAQAFGCSASNVYWTCLALGADKPNAKPLPTTVLGPMVVQRKNGVVRRFTAEEDARLLALEAQGKGDTEIGKALGRRANSVRGRLMTLARREARSEAA
;
A
#
# COMPACT_ATOMS: atom_id res chain seq x y z
N MET A 1 21.24 6.05 -4.79
CA MET A 1 19.88 5.46 -4.83
C MET A 1 19.81 4.54 -6.03
N PRO A 2 19.52 3.24 -5.92
CA PRO A 2 19.20 2.46 -7.11
C PRO A 2 18.06 3.16 -7.86
N GLY A 3 18.20 3.31 -9.18
CA GLY A 3 17.25 4.05 -10.01
C GLY A 3 15.83 3.48 -9.87
N ARG A 4 14.81 4.34 -10.09
CA ARG A 4 13.42 3.88 -10.18
C ARG A 4 13.37 2.75 -11.21
N ARG A 5 12.85 1.57 -10.81
CA ARG A 5 12.77 0.39 -11.69
C ARG A 5 11.93 0.65 -12.95
N PHE A 6 10.95 1.53 -12.85
CA PHE A 6 10.05 1.90 -13.93
C PHE A 6 10.08 3.41 -14.14
N THR A 7 9.94 3.84 -15.39
CA THR A 7 9.71 5.25 -15.73
C THR A 7 8.35 5.70 -15.23
N ASP A 8 8.13 7.01 -15.11
CA ASP A 8 6.83 7.53 -14.69
C ASP A 8 5.73 7.17 -15.70
N GLU A 9 6.03 7.19 -17.00
CA GLU A 9 5.12 6.70 -18.06
C GLU A 9 4.74 5.22 -17.88
N GLN A 10 5.71 4.35 -17.58
CA GLN A 10 5.42 2.93 -17.32
C GLN A 10 4.51 2.75 -16.10
N ARG A 11 4.68 3.59 -15.07
CA ARG A 11 3.84 3.55 -13.86
C ARG A 11 2.41 4.00 -14.16
N GLU A 12 2.25 5.06 -14.95
CA GLU A 12 0.94 5.52 -15.43
C GLU A 12 0.25 4.46 -16.29
N GLN A 13 0.98 3.80 -17.20
CA GLN A 13 0.42 2.70 -17.98
C GLN A 13 -0.05 1.53 -17.09
N MET A 14 0.71 1.17 -16.04
CA MET A 14 0.28 0.15 -15.07
C MET A 14 -1.00 0.57 -14.34
N ALA A 15 -1.09 1.84 -13.90
CA ALA A 15 -2.26 2.40 -13.22
C ALA A 15 -3.51 2.38 -14.13
N ASN A 16 -3.40 2.88 -15.37
CA ASN A 16 -4.49 2.92 -16.34
C ASN A 16 -5.04 1.51 -16.62
N ARG A 17 -4.15 0.52 -16.81
CA ARG A 17 -4.55 -0.88 -17.00
C ARG A 17 -5.26 -1.47 -15.79
N ARG A 18 -4.83 -1.07 -14.58
CA ARG A 18 -5.46 -1.50 -13.34
C ARG A 18 -6.89 -0.97 -13.20
N GLU A 19 -7.09 0.30 -13.51
CA GLU A 19 -8.39 0.98 -13.52
C GLU A 19 -9.30 0.51 -14.66
N ALA A 20 -8.71 0.01 -15.76
CA ALA A 20 -9.44 -0.70 -16.82
C ALA A 20 -9.92 -2.10 -16.40
N GLY A 21 -9.52 -2.59 -15.21
CA GLY A 21 -9.98 -3.87 -14.67
C GLY A 21 -9.03 -5.04 -14.82
N GLU A 22 -7.84 -4.83 -15.40
CA GLU A 22 -6.84 -5.90 -15.52
C GLU A 22 -6.33 -6.37 -14.14
N THR A 23 -5.96 -7.65 -14.09
CA THR A 23 -5.36 -8.25 -12.89
C THR A 23 -3.90 -7.83 -12.76
N LEU A 24 -3.38 -7.88 -11.54
CA LEU A 24 -1.98 -7.53 -11.29
C LEU A 24 -1.02 -8.49 -12.01
N GLU A 25 -1.44 -9.74 -12.17
CA GLU A 25 -0.73 -10.79 -12.88
C GLU A 25 -0.64 -10.51 -14.38
N THR A 26 -1.76 -10.13 -15.01
CA THR A 26 -1.79 -9.77 -16.44
C THR A 26 -0.90 -8.55 -16.72
N ILE A 27 -0.99 -7.51 -15.89
CA ILE A 27 -0.14 -6.33 -16.01
C ILE A 27 1.33 -6.73 -15.79
N ALA A 28 1.63 -7.52 -14.76
CA ALA A 28 3.00 -7.95 -14.46
C ALA A 28 3.64 -8.73 -15.62
N GLN A 29 2.88 -9.61 -16.28
CA GLN A 29 3.30 -10.32 -17.47
C GLN A 29 3.63 -9.37 -18.62
N ALA A 30 2.80 -8.35 -18.86
CA ALA A 30 3.02 -7.37 -19.92
C ALA A 30 4.31 -6.54 -19.71
N PHE A 31 4.68 -6.27 -18.46
CA PHE A 31 5.88 -5.49 -18.10
C PHE A 31 7.10 -6.35 -17.71
N GLY A 32 7.02 -7.68 -17.85
CA GLY A 32 8.13 -8.59 -17.50
C GLY A 32 8.59 -8.46 -16.04
N CYS A 33 7.67 -8.24 -15.10
CA CYS A 33 7.97 -8.03 -13.69
C CYS A 33 7.07 -8.86 -12.76
N SER A 34 7.24 -8.73 -11.45
CA SER A 34 6.39 -9.44 -10.48
C SER A 34 5.09 -8.67 -10.19
N ALA A 35 4.01 -9.41 -9.88
CA ALA A 35 2.75 -8.80 -9.45
C ALA A 35 2.91 -7.89 -8.22
N SER A 36 3.85 -8.20 -7.32
CA SER A 36 4.18 -7.33 -6.18
C SER A 36 4.70 -5.96 -6.60
N ASN A 37 5.49 -5.87 -7.68
CA ASN A 37 5.97 -4.59 -8.18
C ASN A 37 4.82 -3.76 -8.74
N VAL A 38 3.95 -4.38 -9.54
CA VAL A 38 2.74 -3.72 -10.08
C VAL A 38 1.83 -3.27 -8.94
N TYR A 39 1.62 -4.12 -7.93
CA TYR A 39 0.83 -3.80 -6.74
C TYR A 39 1.34 -2.54 -6.05
N TRP A 40 2.65 -2.46 -5.76
CA TRP A 40 3.24 -1.29 -5.10
C TRP A 40 3.14 -0.04 -5.97
N THR A 41 3.32 -0.16 -7.29
CA THR A 41 3.15 0.96 -8.23
C THR A 41 1.72 1.48 -8.24
N CYS A 42 0.73 0.60 -8.41
CA CYS A 42 -0.68 0.97 -8.44
C CYS A 42 -1.13 1.55 -7.10
N LEU A 43 -0.76 0.90 -5.98
CA LEU A 43 -1.08 1.38 -4.64
C LEU A 43 -0.51 2.78 -4.38
N ALA A 44 0.71 3.07 -4.85
CA ALA A 44 1.33 4.39 -4.70
C ALA A 44 0.70 5.47 -5.59
N LEU A 45 0.04 5.08 -6.68
CA LEU A 45 -0.70 5.99 -7.57
C LEU A 45 -2.20 6.06 -7.25
N GLY A 46 -2.67 5.32 -6.23
CA GLY A 46 -4.10 5.23 -5.91
C GLY A 46 -4.92 4.39 -6.88
N ALA A 47 -4.29 3.78 -7.90
CA ALA A 47 -4.99 3.01 -8.93
C ALA A 47 -5.56 1.71 -8.36
N ASP A 48 -6.87 1.52 -8.53
CA ASP A 48 -7.59 0.35 -8.05
C ASP A 48 -8.48 -0.28 -9.12
N LYS A 49 -9.00 -1.48 -8.85
CA LYS A 49 -9.92 -2.15 -9.78
C LYS A 49 -11.27 -1.41 -9.81
N PRO A 50 -11.93 -1.31 -10.97
CA PRO A 50 -13.31 -0.85 -11.06
C PRO A 50 -14.22 -1.71 -10.17
N ASN A 51 -15.20 -1.06 -9.55
CA ASN A 51 -16.16 -1.69 -8.64
C ASN A 51 -15.49 -2.45 -7.48
N ALA A 52 -14.35 -1.96 -7.00
CA ALA A 52 -13.67 -2.55 -5.85
C ALA A 52 -14.53 -2.42 -4.59
N LYS A 53 -14.85 -3.56 -3.97
CA LYS A 53 -15.61 -3.58 -2.72
C LYS A 53 -14.83 -2.95 -1.57
N PRO A 54 -15.52 -2.34 -0.59
CA PRO A 54 -14.93 -1.94 0.68
C PRO A 54 -14.19 -3.10 1.34
N LEU A 55 -13.05 -2.79 1.95
CA LEU A 55 -12.27 -3.79 2.70
C LEU A 55 -12.68 -3.74 4.18
N PRO A 56 -12.79 -4.90 4.86
CA PRO A 56 -13.08 -4.92 6.29
C PRO A 56 -11.98 -4.16 7.06
N THR A 57 -12.41 -3.35 8.02
CA THR A 57 -11.53 -2.56 8.89
C THR A 57 -10.88 -3.42 9.97
N THR A 58 -11.60 -4.43 10.47
CA THR A 58 -11.18 -5.31 11.56
C THR A 58 -10.05 -6.24 11.15
N VAL A 59 -9.02 -6.31 12.00
CA VAL A 59 -7.90 -7.26 11.84
C VAL A 59 -8.36 -8.66 12.26
N LEU A 60 -8.32 -9.61 11.33
CA LEU A 60 -8.58 -11.02 11.63
C LEU A 60 -7.31 -11.78 12.01
N GLY A 61 -7.39 -12.60 13.05
CA GLY A 61 -6.33 -13.50 13.51
C GLY A 61 -5.28 -12.83 14.43
N PRO A 62 -4.15 -13.49 14.69
CA PRO A 62 -3.16 -13.01 15.65
C PRO A 62 -2.47 -11.73 15.19
N MET A 63 -2.19 -10.85 16.15
CA MET A 63 -1.51 -9.55 15.94
C MET A 63 -0.04 -9.69 15.54
N VAL A 64 0.56 -10.83 15.87
CA VAL A 64 1.94 -11.15 15.54
C VAL A 64 1.93 -12.46 14.76
N VAL A 65 2.50 -12.44 13.55
CA VAL A 65 2.52 -13.59 12.63
C VAL A 65 3.96 -13.92 12.28
N GLN A 66 4.37 -15.17 12.48
CA GLN A 66 5.65 -15.68 12.01
C GLN A 66 5.58 -15.94 10.51
N ARG A 67 6.53 -15.39 9.74
CA ARG A 67 6.73 -15.70 8.32
C ARG A 67 8.14 -16.26 8.11
N LYS A 68 8.39 -16.83 6.92
CA LYS A 68 9.72 -17.33 6.52
C LYS A 68 10.84 -16.31 6.74
N ASN A 69 10.55 -15.02 6.53
CA ASN A 69 11.52 -13.92 6.62
C ASN A 69 11.45 -13.16 7.96
N GLY A 70 10.84 -13.75 9.00
CA GLY A 70 10.77 -13.19 10.35
C GLY A 70 9.35 -12.87 10.83
N VAL A 71 9.30 -12.18 11.97
CA VAL A 71 8.06 -11.82 12.67
C VAL A 71 7.43 -10.56 12.04
N VAL A 72 6.15 -10.62 11.72
CA VAL A 72 5.35 -9.47 11.24
C VAL A 72 4.30 -9.09 12.28
N ARG A 73 4.36 -7.85 12.76
CA ARG A 73 3.37 -7.25 13.67
C ARG A 73 2.35 -6.43 12.89
N ARG A 74 1.07 -6.77 13.01
CA ARG A 74 -0.05 -6.03 12.38
C ARG A 74 -0.24 -4.67 13.04
N PHE A 75 -0.81 -3.71 12.31
CA PHE A 75 -1.18 -2.40 12.84
C PHE A 75 -2.47 -2.51 13.67
N THR A 76 -2.50 -1.84 14.82
CA THR A 76 -3.73 -1.61 15.58
C THR A 76 -4.45 -0.35 15.09
N ALA A 77 -5.70 -0.16 15.52
CA ALA A 77 -6.45 1.05 15.21
C ALA A 77 -5.81 2.30 15.84
N GLU A 78 -5.26 2.17 17.04
CA GLU A 78 -4.56 3.25 17.74
C GLU A 78 -3.27 3.63 17.03
N GLU A 79 -2.55 2.64 16.49
CA GLU A 79 -1.37 2.90 15.67
C GLU A 79 -1.74 3.60 14.36
N ASP A 80 -2.83 3.21 13.70
CA ASP A 80 -3.31 3.88 12.50
C ASP A 80 -3.69 5.33 12.77
N ALA A 81 -4.44 5.59 13.85
CA ALA A 81 -4.82 6.94 14.24
C ALA A 81 -3.60 7.82 14.52
N ARG A 82 -2.61 7.29 15.25
CA ARG A 82 -1.36 8.01 15.53
C ARG A 82 -0.52 8.22 14.28
N LEU A 83 -0.48 7.23 13.38
CA LEU A 83 0.22 7.30 12.10
C LEU A 83 -0.37 8.40 11.22
N LEU A 84 -1.69 8.47 11.06
CA LEU A 84 -2.39 9.51 10.29
C LEU A 84 -2.20 10.89 10.93
N ALA A 85 -2.27 10.99 12.27
CA ALA A 85 -2.05 12.26 12.97
C ALA A 85 -0.63 12.81 12.77
N LEU A 86 0.39 11.95 12.70
CA LEU A 86 1.77 12.36 12.45
C LEU A 86 1.99 12.73 10.98
N GLU A 87 1.39 12.00 10.03
CA GLU A 87 1.42 12.38 8.62
C GLU A 87 0.75 13.75 8.39
N ALA A 88 -0.39 14.01 9.02
CA ALA A 88 -1.08 15.30 8.94
C ALA A 88 -0.24 16.47 9.51
N GLN A 89 0.73 16.18 10.38
CA GLN A 89 1.72 17.16 10.86
C GLN A 89 2.92 17.33 9.90
N GLY A 90 2.90 16.68 8.73
CA GLY A 90 3.96 16.71 7.74
C GLY A 90 5.17 15.83 8.06
N LYS A 91 5.05 14.88 9.00
CA LYS A 91 6.16 13.98 9.35
C LYS A 91 6.42 12.97 8.24
N GLY A 92 7.70 12.73 7.94
CA GLY A 92 8.09 11.72 6.95
C GLY A 92 8.01 10.28 7.49
N ASP A 93 7.95 9.29 6.59
CA ASP A 93 7.86 7.85 6.92
C ASP A 93 8.87 7.38 7.99
N THR A 94 10.09 7.91 7.93
CA THR A 94 11.17 7.56 8.88
C THR A 94 10.92 8.11 10.28
N GLU A 95 10.42 9.34 10.39
CA GLU A 95 10.09 9.95 11.68
C GLU A 95 8.89 9.24 12.31
N ILE A 96 7.85 8.98 11.51
CA ILE A 96 6.68 8.22 11.94
C ILE A 96 7.09 6.81 12.38
N GLY A 97 7.95 6.14 11.60
CA GLY A 97 8.49 4.83 11.94
C GLY A 97 9.18 4.81 13.29
N LYS A 98 10.04 5.80 13.58
CA LYS A 98 10.68 5.95 14.90
C LYS A 98 9.66 6.14 16.02
N ALA A 99 8.65 6.98 15.81
CA ALA A 99 7.62 7.26 16.81
C ALA A 99 6.74 6.03 17.15
N LEU A 100 6.55 5.12 16.18
CA LEU A 100 5.72 3.92 16.32
C LEU A 100 6.51 2.63 16.56
N GLY A 101 7.86 2.67 16.56
CA GLY A 101 8.69 1.47 16.62
C GLY A 101 8.50 0.56 15.39
N ARG A 102 8.39 1.15 14.19
CA ARG A 102 8.16 0.46 12.92
C ARG A 102 9.17 0.89 11.85
N ARG A 103 9.39 0.04 10.85
CA ARG A 103 10.22 0.37 9.69
C ARG A 103 9.49 1.37 8.78
N ALA A 104 10.23 2.35 8.25
CA ALA A 104 9.69 3.37 7.35
C ALA A 104 8.89 2.78 6.17
N ASN A 105 9.42 1.74 5.50
CA ASN A 105 8.70 1.09 4.40
C ASN A 105 7.36 0.45 4.84
N SER A 106 7.26 0.01 6.09
CA SER A 106 6.01 -0.50 6.63
C SER A 106 5.00 0.61 6.90
N VAL A 107 5.47 1.79 7.32
CA VAL A 107 4.64 2.99 7.49
C VAL A 107 4.12 3.44 6.13
N ARG A 108 5.00 3.60 5.14
CA ARG A 108 4.62 3.97 3.77
C ARG A 108 3.56 3.05 3.19
N GLY A 109 3.79 1.73 3.30
CA GLY A 109 2.83 0.72 2.87
C GLY A 109 1.48 0.84 3.58
N ARG A 110 1.48 1.20 4.87
CA ARG A 110 0.27 1.38 5.65
C ARG A 110 -0.49 2.64 5.26
N LEU A 111 0.18 3.78 5.10
CA LEU A 111 -0.42 5.04 4.66
C LEU A 111 -1.18 4.87 3.34
N MET A 112 -0.52 4.34 2.31
CA MET A 112 -1.19 4.11 1.01
C MET A 112 -2.35 3.10 1.13
N THR A 113 -2.24 2.12 2.03
CA THR A 113 -3.33 1.16 2.27
C THR A 113 -4.54 1.82 2.94
N LEU A 114 -4.32 2.75 3.88
CA LEU A 114 -5.38 3.51 4.53
C LEU A 114 -6.05 4.47 3.55
N ALA A 115 -5.27 5.22 2.77
CA ALA A 115 -5.79 6.09 1.71
C ALA A 115 -6.66 5.32 0.71
N ARG A 116 -6.23 4.14 0.27
CA ARG A 116 -7.06 3.28 -0.61
C ARG A 116 -8.35 2.82 0.07
N ARG A 117 -8.33 2.52 1.38
CA ARG A 117 -9.52 2.09 2.11
C ARG A 117 -10.54 3.23 2.23
N GLU A 118 -10.05 4.43 2.51
CA GLU A 118 -10.85 5.65 2.54
C GLU A 118 -11.50 5.89 1.17
N ALA A 119 -10.71 5.92 0.09
CA ALA A 119 -11.21 6.10 -1.27
C ALA A 119 -12.28 5.04 -1.69
N ARG A 120 -12.09 3.77 -1.31
CA ARG A 120 -13.10 2.72 -1.55
C ARG A 120 -14.37 2.90 -0.73
N SER A 121 -14.27 3.50 0.46
CA SER A 121 -15.41 3.71 1.34
C SER A 121 -16.24 4.92 0.88
N GLU A 122 -15.60 5.92 0.29
CA GLU A 122 -16.27 7.08 -0.34
C GLU A 122 -17.00 6.72 -1.64
N ALA A 123 -16.50 5.72 -2.38
CA ALA A 123 -17.07 5.28 -3.66
C ALA A 123 -18.18 4.21 -3.55
N ALA A 124 -18.49 3.72 -2.34
CA ALA A 124 -19.44 2.63 -2.08
C ALA A 124 -20.83 3.15 -1.67
#